data_AF-A0A8T4P008-F1
#
_entry.id   AF-A0A8T4P008-F1
#
_cell.length_a   1.000
_cell.length_b   1.000
_cell.length_c   1.000
_cell.angle_alpha   90.00
_cell.angle_beta   90.00
_cell.angle_gamma   90.00
#
_symmetry.space_group_name_H-M   'P 1'
#
loop_
_entity.id
_entity.type
_entity.pdbx_description
1 polymer ?
#
loop_
_entity_poly.entity_id
_entity_poly.type
_entity_poly.pdbx_seq_one_letter_code
_entity_poly.pdbx_strand_id
1 'polypeptide(L)'
;MMVNVDQAIIARLKTHGQNFEILVDCGNALALREGRSVDLHDILAAMKVFSDAKKGLEASETAMKQIFGTSDVNEVAKSIIQKGEIQLTQEYREGLREEKRRQVIAIIHRNGVDPKTHLPHPPQRIENAFIEAKFHVDEFKPVQEQVQEALKALRPILPIKFEVKELAIKIPPEYAPKCYAIVKSFGTILREEWQSSGSWVAVVEMPGGMESDFYDKLNKICHGNVESKVLKTR
;
A
#
# COMPACT_ATOMS: atom_id res chain seq x y z
N MET A 1 -20.84 -2.15 -17.43
CA MET A 1 -21.43 -0.79 -17.60
C MET A 1 -20.52 -0.12 -18.62
N MET A 2 -21.03 0.27 -19.80
CA MET A 2 -20.18 0.77 -20.89
C MET A 2 -19.34 1.97 -20.43
N VAL A 3 -18.03 1.92 -20.68
CA VAL A 3 -17.10 3.00 -20.37
C VAL A 3 -17.45 4.21 -21.23
N ASN A 4 -17.64 5.37 -20.61
CA ASN A 4 -17.90 6.61 -21.34
C ASN A 4 -16.61 7.08 -22.03
N VAL A 5 -16.71 7.37 -23.34
CA VAL A 5 -15.58 7.86 -24.17
C VAL A 5 -14.94 9.12 -23.57
N ASP A 6 -15.73 9.97 -22.92
CA ASP A 6 -15.25 11.21 -22.29
C ASP A 6 -14.36 10.97 -21.06
N GLN A 7 -14.48 9.79 -20.42
CA GLN A 7 -13.67 9.38 -19.27
C GLN A 7 -12.56 8.38 -19.66
N ALA A 8 -12.51 7.98 -20.92
CA ALA A 8 -11.55 7.01 -21.41
C ALA A 8 -10.16 7.64 -21.58
N ILE A 9 -9.14 6.87 -21.22
CA ILE A 9 -7.74 7.23 -21.39
C ILE A 9 -7.09 6.46 -22.53
N ILE A 10 -5.97 6.98 -23.03
CA ILE A 10 -5.22 6.35 -24.10
C ILE A 10 -4.22 5.36 -23.49
N ALA A 11 -4.35 4.08 -23.85
CA ALA A 11 -3.25 3.13 -23.74
C ALA A 11 -2.55 3.02 -25.10
N ARG A 12 -1.21 3.11 -25.09
CA ARG A 12 -0.40 3.15 -26.31
C ARG A 12 0.69 2.08 -26.28
N LEU A 13 0.88 1.41 -27.40
CA LEU A 13 2.04 0.57 -27.66
C LEU A 13 2.76 1.05 -28.93
N LYS A 14 4.04 1.39 -28.79
CA LYS A 14 4.92 1.69 -29.93
C LYS A 14 5.76 0.48 -30.25
N THR A 15 5.63 -0.05 -31.45
CA THR A 15 6.40 -1.23 -31.88
C THR A 15 6.58 -1.22 -33.39
N HIS A 16 7.72 -1.72 -33.87
CA HIS A 16 8.02 -1.81 -35.31
C HIS A 16 7.84 -0.48 -36.07
N GLY A 17 8.13 0.66 -35.42
CA GLY A 17 7.98 1.99 -36.00
C GLY A 17 6.53 2.49 -36.12
N GLN A 18 5.53 1.74 -35.65
CA GLN A 18 4.12 2.12 -35.66
C GLN A 18 3.59 2.35 -34.24
N ASN A 19 2.53 3.17 -34.14
CA ASN A 19 1.81 3.44 -32.90
C ASN A 19 0.45 2.74 -32.95
N PHE A 20 0.10 2.05 -31.87
CA PHE A 20 -1.23 1.50 -31.66
C PHE A 20 -1.80 2.05 -30.37
N GLU A 21 -3.00 2.58 -30.43
CA GLU A 21 -3.70 3.27 -29.36
C GLU A 21 -5.09 2.69 -29.17
N ILE A 22 -5.54 2.59 -27.92
CA ILE A 22 -6.89 2.18 -27.55
C ILE A 22 -7.42 3.12 -26.48
N LEU A 23 -8.74 3.32 -26.48
CA LEU A 23 -9.45 4.10 -25.46
C LEU A 23 -9.97 3.13 -24.39
N VAL A 24 -9.46 3.27 -23.16
CA VAL A 24 -9.74 2.35 -22.07
C VAL A 24 -10.13 3.06 -20.78
N ASP A 25 -10.89 2.40 -19.93
CA ASP A 25 -11.01 2.77 -18.52
C ASP A 25 -9.68 2.50 -17.80
N CYS A 26 -9.20 3.50 -17.04
CA CYS A 26 -7.90 3.44 -16.37
C CYS A 26 -7.84 2.34 -15.31
N GLY A 27 -8.88 2.21 -14.48
CA GLY A 27 -8.91 1.25 -13.38
C GLY A 27 -8.96 -0.19 -13.88
N ASN A 28 -9.87 -0.47 -14.82
CA ASN A 28 -10.07 -1.79 -15.40
C ASN A 28 -8.88 -2.24 -16.26
N ALA A 29 -8.25 -1.32 -17.01
CA ALA A 29 -7.05 -1.63 -17.78
C ALA A 29 -5.87 -2.02 -16.86
N LEU A 30 -5.70 -1.33 -15.74
CA LEU A 30 -4.65 -1.67 -14.77
C LEU A 30 -4.95 -2.99 -14.04
N ALA A 31 -6.21 -3.24 -13.67
CA ALA A 31 -6.62 -4.51 -13.07
C ALA A 31 -6.32 -5.70 -13.99
N LEU A 32 -6.56 -5.56 -15.31
CA LEU A 32 -6.20 -6.57 -16.29
C LEU A 32 -4.68 -6.78 -16.38
N ARG A 33 -3.90 -5.69 -16.30
CA ARG A 33 -2.42 -5.74 -16.31
C ARG A 33 -1.86 -6.45 -15.08
N GLU A 34 -2.52 -6.33 -13.93
CA GLU A 34 -2.20 -7.06 -12.70
C GLU A 34 -2.63 -8.54 -12.72
N GLY A 35 -3.26 -9.00 -13.80
CA GLY A 35 -3.71 -10.38 -13.96
C GLY A 35 -5.10 -10.68 -13.40
N ARG A 36 -5.88 -9.65 -13.04
CA ARG A 36 -7.29 -9.84 -12.65
C ARG A 36 -8.14 -10.09 -13.90
N SER A 37 -9.12 -10.98 -13.79
CA SER A 37 -10.07 -11.26 -14.88
C SER A 37 -11.10 -10.15 -14.97
N VAL A 38 -10.96 -9.27 -15.97
CA VAL A 38 -11.92 -8.20 -16.28
C VAL A 38 -12.35 -8.35 -17.74
N ASP A 39 -13.64 -8.17 -18.02
CA ASP A 39 -14.16 -8.23 -19.39
C ASP A 39 -13.62 -7.04 -20.21
N LEU A 40 -13.17 -7.32 -21.44
CA LEU A 40 -12.71 -6.29 -22.36
C LEU A 40 -13.80 -5.30 -22.74
N HIS A 41 -15.07 -5.72 -22.72
CA HIS A 41 -16.20 -4.81 -22.96
C HIS A 41 -16.37 -3.75 -21.87
N ASP A 42 -15.93 -4.05 -20.64
CA ASP A 42 -15.93 -3.09 -19.52
C ASP A 42 -14.59 -2.32 -19.42
N ILE A 43 -13.59 -2.67 -20.25
CA ILE A 43 -12.31 -1.95 -20.34
C ILE A 43 -12.32 -0.96 -21.50
N LEU A 44 -12.74 -1.39 -22.70
CA LEU A 44 -12.66 -0.60 -23.92
C LEU A 44 -13.86 0.34 -24.05
N ALA A 45 -13.60 1.65 -24.17
CA ALA A 45 -14.64 2.62 -24.49
C ALA A 45 -15.09 2.52 -25.95
N ALA A 46 -14.21 2.02 -26.82
CA ALA A 46 -14.52 1.70 -28.21
C ALA A 46 -13.82 0.41 -28.61
N MET A 47 -14.53 -0.51 -29.26
CA MET A 47 -13.99 -1.75 -29.80
C MET A 47 -13.21 -1.48 -31.11
N LYS A 48 -12.21 -0.61 -31.04
CA LYS A 48 -11.37 -0.18 -32.16
C LYS A 48 -9.94 0.06 -31.71
N VAL A 49 -8.99 -0.18 -32.61
CA VAL A 49 -7.58 0.16 -32.44
C VAL A 49 -7.25 1.33 -33.34
N PHE A 50 -6.61 2.34 -32.77
CA PHE A 50 -6.27 3.59 -33.44
C PHE A 50 -4.76 3.67 -33.70
N SER A 51 -4.36 4.33 -34.77
CA SER A 51 -2.99 4.83 -34.96
C SER A 51 -2.79 6.17 -34.27
N ASP A 52 -3.86 6.97 -34.15
CA ASP A 52 -3.94 8.20 -33.36
C ASP A 52 -5.39 8.37 -32.86
N ALA A 53 -5.63 8.06 -31.58
CA ALA A 53 -6.96 8.08 -30.98
C ALA A 53 -7.52 9.50 -30.90
N LYS A 54 -6.67 10.52 -30.73
CA LYS A 54 -7.12 11.93 -30.64
C LYS A 54 -7.64 12.46 -31.98
N LYS A 55 -7.10 11.94 -33.09
CA LYS A 55 -7.55 12.27 -34.45
C LYS A 55 -8.60 11.31 -34.99
N GLY A 56 -8.95 10.26 -34.24
CA GLY A 56 -9.87 9.21 -34.69
C GLY A 56 -9.33 8.38 -35.86
N LEU A 57 -8.00 8.29 -36.02
CA LEU A 57 -7.38 7.52 -37.10
C LEU A 57 -7.25 6.06 -36.70
N GLU A 58 -7.92 5.15 -37.41
CA GLU A 58 -7.86 3.71 -37.14
C GLU A 58 -6.51 3.11 -37.56
N ALA A 59 -6.08 2.05 -36.89
CA ALA A 59 -4.90 1.30 -37.26
C ALA A 59 -5.22 0.36 -38.44
N SER A 60 -4.26 0.18 -39.35
CA SER A 60 -4.46 -0.72 -40.49
C SER A 60 -4.48 -2.19 -40.06
N GLU A 61 -5.46 -2.96 -40.54
CA GLU A 61 -5.54 -4.40 -40.27
C GLU A 61 -4.30 -5.18 -40.72
N THR A 62 -3.69 -4.77 -41.84
CA THR A 62 -2.48 -5.41 -42.36
C THR A 62 -1.31 -5.23 -41.40
N ALA A 63 -1.17 -4.04 -40.83
CA ALA A 63 -0.17 -3.75 -39.80
C ALA A 63 -0.45 -4.53 -38.51
N MET A 64 -1.73 -4.64 -38.10
CA MET A 64 -2.10 -5.43 -36.93
C MET A 64 -1.74 -6.91 -37.11
N LYS A 65 -2.08 -7.51 -38.26
CA LYS A 65 -1.73 -8.90 -38.57
C LYS A 65 -0.22 -9.13 -38.62
N GLN A 66 0.54 -8.20 -39.19
CA GLN A 66 2.00 -8.32 -39.27
C GLN A 66 2.68 -8.25 -37.91
N ILE A 67 2.18 -7.40 -37.00
CA ILE A 67 2.85 -7.11 -35.72
C ILE A 67 2.33 -7.98 -34.58
N PHE A 68 1.00 -8.17 -34.50
CA PHE A 68 0.35 -8.93 -33.44
C PHE A 68 -0.03 -10.35 -33.87
N GLY A 69 0.11 -10.69 -35.15
CA GLY A 69 -0.31 -12.00 -35.70
C GLY A 69 -1.81 -12.14 -35.91
N THR A 70 -2.59 -11.10 -35.56
CA THR A 70 -4.06 -11.11 -35.54
C THR A 70 -4.60 -9.72 -35.89
N SER A 71 -5.82 -9.67 -36.41
CA SER A 71 -6.60 -8.43 -36.57
C SER A 71 -7.75 -8.35 -35.56
N ASP A 72 -7.84 -9.30 -34.62
CA ASP A 72 -8.85 -9.25 -33.57
C ASP A 72 -8.49 -8.12 -32.59
N VAL A 73 -9.39 -7.14 -32.51
CA VAL A 73 -9.29 -5.98 -31.60
C VAL A 73 -9.09 -6.42 -30.16
N ASN A 74 -9.73 -7.51 -29.72
CA ASN A 74 -9.65 -7.99 -28.35
C ASN A 74 -8.25 -8.48 -27.99
N GLU A 75 -7.64 -9.27 -28.87
CA GLU A 75 -6.29 -9.80 -28.69
C GLU A 75 -5.25 -8.69 -28.76
N VAL A 76 -5.40 -7.78 -29.73
CA VAL A 76 -4.52 -6.61 -29.86
C VAL A 76 -4.64 -5.70 -28.63
N ALA A 77 -5.85 -5.41 -28.17
CA ALA A 77 -6.08 -4.59 -26.97
C ALA A 77 -5.44 -5.19 -25.72
N LYS A 78 -5.60 -6.51 -25.49
CA LYS A 78 -4.89 -7.21 -24.40
C LYS A 78 -3.37 -7.03 -24.49
N SER A 79 -2.80 -7.19 -25.68
CA SER A 79 -1.36 -7.00 -25.87
C SER A 79 -0.93 -5.55 -25.61
N ILE A 80 -1.73 -4.56 -26.01
CA ILE A 80 -1.45 -3.13 -25.75
C ILE A 80 -1.51 -2.84 -24.25
N ILE A 81 -2.50 -3.36 -23.52
CA ILE A 81 -2.63 -3.15 -22.07
C ILE A 81 -1.47 -3.79 -21.29
N GLN A 82 -1.06 -5.00 -21.69
CA GLN A 82 -0.01 -5.75 -21.00
C GLN A 82 1.40 -5.20 -21.27
N LYS A 83 1.69 -4.84 -22.52
CA LYS A 83 3.06 -4.46 -22.96
C LYS A 83 3.23 -2.95 -23.18
N GLY A 84 2.14 -2.20 -23.26
CA GLY A 84 2.15 -0.78 -23.55
C GLY A 84 2.18 0.12 -22.32
N GLU A 85 2.06 1.41 -22.59
CA GLU A 85 1.98 2.48 -21.62
C GLU A 85 0.53 2.96 -21.50
N ILE A 86 0.01 3.01 -20.27
CA ILE A 86 -1.35 3.46 -19.97
C ILE A 86 -1.24 4.90 -19.45
N GLN A 87 -1.86 5.86 -20.13
CA GLN A 87 -1.84 7.27 -19.69
C GLN A 87 -2.76 7.48 -18.50
N LEU A 88 -2.21 7.45 -17.29
CA LEU A 88 -2.99 7.68 -16.08
C LEU A 88 -3.59 9.08 -16.05
N THR A 89 -4.86 9.19 -15.67
CA THR A 89 -5.50 10.48 -15.38
C THR A 89 -4.84 11.15 -14.17
N GLN A 90 -5.00 12.47 -14.06
CA GLN A 90 -4.55 13.21 -12.89
C GLN A 90 -5.25 12.71 -11.61
N GLU A 91 -6.57 12.51 -11.66
CA GLU A 91 -7.37 11.98 -10.55
C GLU A 91 -6.88 10.61 -10.07
N TYR A 92 -6.56 9.71 -11.00
CA TYR A 92 -6.05 8.38 -10.65
C TYR A 92 -4.65 8.47 -10.00
N ARG A 93 -3.77 9.34 -10.50
CA ARG A 93 -2.45 9.59 -9.89
C ARG A 93 -2.58 10.18 -8.49
N GLU A 94 -3.50 11.11 -8.29
CA GLU A 94 -3.80 11.70 -6.99
C GLU A 94 -4.30 10.64 -6.00
N GLY A 95 -5.20 9.76 -6.43
CA GLY A 95 -5.67 8.63 -5.63
C GLY A 95 -4.55 7.68 -5.20
N LEU A 96 -3.69 7.26 -6.13
CA LEU A 96 -2.52 6.42 -5.83
C LEU A 96 -1.57 7.10 -4.83
N ARG A 97 -1.35 8.40 -5.02
CA ARG A 97 -0.48 9.20 -4.15
C ARG A 97 -1.06 9.34 -2.75
N GLU A 98 -2.36 9.56 -2.63
CA GLU A 98 -3.04 9.64 -1.34
C GLU A 98 -3.00 8.29 -0.62
N GLU A 99 -3.25 7.19 -1.31
CA GLU A 99 -3.17 5.85 -0.74
C GLU A 99 -1.76 5.57 -0.22
N LYS A 100 -0.73 5.80 -1.04
CA LYS A 100 0.67 5.65 -0.61
C LYS A 100 1.01 6.57 0.55
N ARG A 101 0.56 7.83 0.53
CA ARG A 101 0.75 8.77 1.64
C ARG A 101 0.19 8.19 2.94
N ARG A 102 -1.05 7.68 2.93
CA ARG A 102 -1.66 7.04 4.11
C ARG A 102 -0.84 5.84 4.59
N GLN A 103 -0.35 5.00 3.68
CA GLN A 103 0.51 3.86 4.03
C GLN A 103 1.82 4.30 4.68
N VAL A 104 2.50 5.31 4.11
CA VAL A 104 3.76 5.85 4.67
C VAL A 104 3.51 6.43 6.06
N ILE A 105 2.46 7.23 6.25
CA ILE A 105 2.08 7.79 7.55
C ILE A 105 1.81 6.68 8.56
N ALA A 106 1.05 5.65 8.18
CA ALA A 106 0.73 4.53 9.06
C ALA A 106 2.00 3.78 9.51
N ILE A 107 2.95 3.56 8.60
CA ILE A 107 4.24 2.93 8.94
C ILE A 107 5.04 3.82 9.90
N ILE A 108 5.10 5.13 9.63
CA ILE A 108 5.82 6.07 10.50
C ILE A 108 5.17 6.14 11.88
N HIS A 109 3.83 6.16 11.98
CA HIS A 109 3.11 6.15 13.24
C HIS A 109 3.37 4.87 14.05
N ARG A 110 3.32 3.71 13.37
CA ARG A 110 3.50 2.40 13.99
C ARG A 110 4.92 2.20 14.53
N ASN A 111 5.93 2.65 13.80
CA ASN A 111 7.34 2.38 14.12
C ASN A 111 8.07 3.56 14.77
N GLY A 112 7.59 4.78 14.55
CA GLY A 112 8.24 6.01 14.94
C GLY A 112 7.71 6.60 16.24
N VAL A 113 8.65 6.97 17.12
CA VAL A 113 8.37 7.59 18.41
C VAL A 113 9.13 8.90 18.56
N ASP A 114 8.64 9.76 19.45
CA ASP A 114 9.41 10.89 19.94
C ASP A 114 10.60 10.38 20.79
N PRO A 115 11.86 10.75 20.46
CA PRO A 115 13.03 10.34 21.22
C PRO A 115 13.03 10.73 22.70
N LYS A 116 12.27 11.75 23.10
CA LYS A 116 12.20 12.25 24.48
C LYS A 116 11.16 11.51 25.31
N THR A 117 9.98 11.28 24.74
CA THR A 117 8.84 10.68 25.47
C THR A 117 8.67 9.19 25.20
N HIS A 118 9.31 8.67 24.13
CA HIS A 118 9.14 7.29 23.64
C HIS A 118 7.70 6.93 23.28
N LEU A 119 6.87 7.94 23.00
CA LEU A 119 5.47 7.78 22.56
C LEU A 119 5.35 7.97 21.04
N PRO A 120 4.40 7.28 20.38
CA PRO A 120 4.10 7.50 18.97
C PRO A 120 3.58 8.91 18.71
N HIS A 121 3.91 9.45 17.53
CA HIS A 121 3.29 10.67 17.02
C HIS A 121 1.94 10.35 16.40
N PRO A 122 0.85 11.05 16.74
CA PRO A 122 -0.46 10.82 16.11
C PRO A 122 -0.40 10.96 14.58
N PRO A 123 -1.21 10.20 13.80
CA PRO A 123 -1.21 10.29 12.33
C PRO A 123 -1.38 11.71 11.81
N GLN A 124 -2.30 12.48 12.41
CA GLN A 124 -2.51 13.89 12.06
C GLN A 124 -1.27 14.76 12.28
N ARG A 125 -0.46 14.49 13.31
CA ARG A 125 0.77 15.24 13.58
C ARG A 125 1.82 14.97 12.51
N ILE A 126 1.91 13.73 12.04
CA ILE A 126 2.78 13.31 10.93
C ILE A 126 2.30 13.95 9.63
N GLU A 127 0.99 13.94 9.35
CA GLU A 127 0.41 14.62 8.19
C GLU A 127 0.74 16.11 8.14
N ASN A 128 0.58 16.81 9.26
CA ASN A 128 0.93 18.22 9.35
C ASN A 128 2.43 18.44 9.08
N ALA A 129 3.28 17.54 9.57
CA ALA A 129 4.72 17.61 9.33
C ALA A 129 5.08 17.32 7.85
N PHE A 130 4.34 16.46 7.14
CA PHE A 130 4.51 16.26 5.70
C PHE A 130 4.22 17.56 4.91
N ILE A 131 3.16 18.27 5.28
CA ILE A 131 2.78 19.55 4.67
C ILE A 131 3.87 20.59 4.92
N GLU A 132 4.33 20.71 6.16
CA GLU A 132 5.38 21.67 6.56
C GLU A 132 6.72 21.38 5.89
N ALA A 133 7.10 20.10 5.79
CA ALA A 133 8.29 19.65 5.07
C ALA A 133 8.17 19.76 3.55
N LYS A 134 6.97 20.06 3.02
CA LYS A 134 6.63 19.98 1.59
C LYS A 134 7.05 18.64 0.98
N PHE A 135 6.87 17.55 1.74
CA PHE A 135 7.25 16.21 1.29
C PHE A 135 6.21 15.68 0.30
N HIS A 136 6.66 15.35 -0.92
CA HIS A 136 5.81 14.84 -1.97
C HIS A 136 5.97 13.32 -2.07
N VAL A 137 4.86 12.61 -1.91
CA VAL A 137 4.81 11.16 -2.14
C VAL A 137 4.78 10.88 -3.64
N ASP A 138 5.50 9.85 -4.04
CA ASP A 138 5.58 9.35 -5.42
C ASP A 138 4.71 8.09 -5.56
N GLU A 139 3.79 8.12 -6.54
CA GLU A 139 2.83 7.03 -6.77
C GLU A 139 3.47 5.71 -7.25
N PHE A 140 4.72 5.70 -7.73
CA PHE A 140 5.40 4.52 -8.27
C PHE A 140 6.57 4.02 -7.42
N LYS A 141 7.19 4.88 -6.60
CA LYS A 141 8.27 4.44 -5.69
C LYS A 141 7.77 3.49 -4.60
N PRO A 142 8.55 2.47 -4.18
CA PRO A 142 8.20 1.60 -3.07
C PRO A 142 7.94 2.37 -1.77
N VAL A 143 6.93 1.94 -1.00
CA VAL A 143 6.54 2.59 0.26
C VAL A 143 7.70 2.63 1.25
N GLN A 144 8.47 1.53 1.36
CA GLN A 144 9.57 1.42 2.32
C GLN A 144 10.70 2.42 2.07
N GLU A 145 10.99 2.72 0.79
CA GLU A 145 11.98 3.72 0.39
C GLU A 145 11.48 5.12 0.77
N GLN A 146 10.22 5.41 0.45
CA GLN A 146 9.60 6.70 0.77
C GLN A 146 9.48 6.96 2.27
N VAL A 147 9.33 5.92 3.09
CA VAL A 147 9.39 6.04 4.56
C VAL A 147 10.74 6.58 5.01
N GLN A 148 11.85 6.08 4.45
CA GLN A 148 13.20 6.55 4.81
C GLN A 148 13.46 7.99 4.34
N GLU A 149 12.98 8.34 3.14
CA GLU A 149 13.05 9.72 2.63
C GLU A 149 12.22 10.66 3.49
N ALA A 150 10.99 10.28 3.84
CA ALA A 150 10.11 11.05 4.72
C ALA A 150 10.75 11.26 6.10
N LEU A 151 11.30 10.23 6.73
CA LEU A 151 11.97 10.38 8.03
C LEU A 151 13.10 11.42 7.99
N LYS A 152 13.91 11.44 6.93
CA LYS A 152 14.97 12.45 6.76
C LYS A 152 14.40 13.86 6.64
N ALA A 153 13.32 14.03 5.87
CA ALA A 153 12.66 15.30 5.66
C ALA A 153 11.92 15.82 6.90
N LEU A 154 11.37 14.92 7.72
CA LEU A 154 10.56 15.28 8.90
C LEU A 154 11.42 15.59 10.13
N ARG A 155 12.59 14.96 10.29
CA ARG A 155 13.47 15.14 11.48
C ARG A 155 13.74 16.59 11.91
N PRO A 156 13.94 17.57 10.99
CA PRO A 156 14.13 18.97 11.38
C PRO A 156 12.91 19.62 12.05
N ILE A 157 11.71 19.10 11.79
CA ILE A 157 10.42 19.67 12.20
C ILE A 157 9.80 18.84 13.33
N LEU A 158 9.93 17.52 13.22
CA LEU A 158 9.34 16.53 14.10
C LEU A 158 10.46 15.59 14.58
N PRO A 159 10.86 15.64 15.87
CA PRO A 159 11.86 14.72 16.39
C PRO A 159 11.27 13.30 16.38
N ILE A 160 11.78 12.47 15.48
CA ILE A 160 11.27 11.12 15.27
C ILE A 160 12.41 10.13 15.04
N LYS A 161 12.32 8.99 15.72
CA LYS A 161 13.21 7.84 15.50
C LYS A 161 12.37 6.57 15.44
N PHE A 162 12.83 5.59 14.68
CA PHE A 162 12.26 4.26 14.75
C PHE A 162 12.81 3.55 15.98
N GLU A 163 11.93 2.87 16.69
CA GLU A 163 12.24 2.20 17.95
C GLU A 163 11.52 0.84 17.97
N VAL A 164 12.22 -0.19 18.45
CA VAL A 164 11.71 -1.53 18.67
C VAL A 164 11.82 -1.84 20.17
N LYS A 165 10.75 -2.35 20.77
CA LYS A 165 10.69 -2.69 22.19
C LYS A 165 10.55 -4.19 22.38
N GLU A 166 11.28 -4.73 23.36
CA GLU A 166 11.11 -6.07 23.88
C GLU A 166 10.35 -5.97 25.21
N LEU A 167 9.13 -6.53 25.26
CA LEU A 167 8.26 -6.51 26.42
C LEU A 167 8.05 -7.92 26.97
N ALA A 168 8.25 -8.10 28.27
CA ALA A 168 7.78 -9.27 28.99
C ALA A 168 6.33 -9.05 29.42
N ILE A 169 5.46 -10.00 29.15
CA ILE A 169 4.06 -10.03 29.59
C ILE A 169 3.80 -11.31 30.37
N LYS A 170 2.95 -11.23 31.39
CA LYS A 170 2.43 -12.37 32.15
C LYS A 170 0.92 -12.26 32.22
N ILE A 171 0.26 -13.31 31.75
CA ILE A 171 -1.19 -13.37 31.55
C ILE A 171 -1.75 -14.55 32.33
N PRO A 172 -2.83 -14.37 33.11
CA PRO A 172 -3.51 -15.47 33.80
C PRO A 172 -4.06 -16.53 32.83
N PRO A 173 -4.19 -17.79 33.27
CA PRO A 173 -4.67 -18.90 32.43
C PRO A 173 -6.02 -18.62 31.76
N GLU A 174 -6.91 -17.91 32.45
CA GLU A 174 -8.27 -17.56 32.00
C GLU A 174 -8.28 -16.77 30.68
N TYR A 175 -7.26 -15.93 30.45
CA TYR A 175 -7.19 -15.02 29.30
C TYR A 175 -6.13 -15.42 28.27
N ALA A 176 -5.20 -16.31 28.65
CA ALA A 176 -4.03 -16.66 27.83
C ALA A 176 -4.37 -17.07 26.38
N PRO A 177 -5.36 -17.94 26.09
CA PRO A 177 -5.70 -18.31 24.71
C PRO A 177 -6.17 -17.13 23.84
N LYS A 178 -6.93 -16.19 24.43
CA LYS A 178 -7.43 -15.00 23.72
C LYS A 178 -6.31 -13.99 23.49
N CYS A 179 -5.47 -13.77 24.50
CA CYS A 179 -4.36 -12.84 24.41
C CYS A 179 -3.27 -13.32 23.46
N TYR A 180 -3.07 -14.64 23.32
CA TYR A 180 -2.09 -15.22 22.41
C TYR A 180 -2.22 -14.71 20.97
N ALA A 181 -3.44 -14.75 20.41
CA ALA A 181 -3.71 -14.28 19.06
C ALA A 181 -3.44 -12.77 18.91
N ILE A 182 -3.72 -11.99 19.95
CA ILE A 182 -3.52 -10.55 19.96
C ILE A 182 -2.04 -10.23 20.02
N VAL A 183 -1.29 -10.87 20.90
CA VAL A 183 0.15 -10.69 21.02
C VAL A 183 0.85 -10.94 19.68
N LYS A 184 0.47 -12.01 18.97
CA LYS A 184 0.97 -12.29 17.62
C LYS A 184 0.61 -11.23 16.57
N SER A 185 -0.50 -10.50 16.74
CA SER A 185 -0.91 -9.44 15.80
C SER A 185 -0.11 -8.14 15.97
N PHE A 186 0.47 -7.92 17.16
CA PHE A 186 1.22 -6.70 17.48
C PHE A 186 2.72 -6.83 17.24
N GLY A 187 3.26 -8.05 17.35
CA GLY A 187 4.68 -8.29 17.19
C GLY A 187 5.06 -9.77 17.14
N THR A 188 6.35 -10.02 17.29
CA THR A 188 6.93 -11.37 17.24
C THR A 188 7.18 -11.87 18.66
N ILE A 189 6.67 -13.06 18.98
CA ILE A 189 6.97 -13.71 20.26
C ILE A 189 8.38 -14.30 20.16
N LEU A 190 9.31 -13.79 20.96
CA LEU A 190 10.69 -14.28 21.02
C LEU A 190 10.82 -15.51 21.92
N ARG A 191 10.10 -15.50 23.04
CA ARG A 191 10.12 -16.57 24.05
C ARG A 191 8.75 -16.68 24.71
N GLU A 192 8.32 -17.88 25.02
CA GLU A 192 7.10 -18.12 25.77
C GLU A 192 7.24 -19.33 26.70
N GLU A 193 6.59 -19.26 27.86
CA GLU A 193 6.60 -20.31 28.88
C GLU A 193 5.26 -20.36 29.61
N TRP A 194 4.76 -21.57 29.84
CA TRP A 194 3.62 -21.82 30.72
C TRP A 194 4.13 -22.13 32.11
N GLN A 195 3.74 -21.31 33.07
CA GLN A 195 4.13 -21.50 34.47
C GLN A 195 3.32 -22.62 35.11
N SER A 196 3.84 -23.17 36.21
CA SER A 196 3.14 -24.17 37.03
C SER A 196 1.80 -23.69 37.59
N SER A 197 1.61 -22.36 37.70
CA SER A 197 0.33 -21.72 38.06
C SER A 197 -0.70 -21.71 36.91
N GLY A 198 -0.34 -22.18 35.72
CA GLY A 198 -1.13 -22.04 34.48
C GLY A 198 -1.02 -20.66 33.83
N SER A 199 -0.31 -19.71 34.43
CA SER A 199 -0.06 -18.41 33.81
C SER A 199 0.86 -18.53 32.60
N TRP A 200 0.59 -17.74 31.57
CA TRP A 200 1.41 -17.68 30.36
C TRP A 200 2.33 -16.46 30.43
N VAL A 201 3.63 -16.67 30.27
CA VAL A 201 4.65 -15.62 30.20
C VAL A 201 5.23 -15.59 28.80
N ALA A 202 5.35 -14.41 28.21
CA ALA A 202 5.96 -14.25 26.91
C ALA A 202 6.84 -13.00 26.83
N VAL A 203 7.90 -13.08 26.03
CA VAL A 203 8.72 -11.94 25.61
C VAL A 203 8.38 -11.63 24.16
N VAL A 204 7.94 -10.41 23.91
CA VAL A 204 7.40 -9.97 22.63
C VAL A 204 8.24 -8.81 22.12
N GLU A 205 8.71 -8.92 20.89
CA GLU A 205 9.35 -7.83 20.16
C GLU A 205 8.31 -7.12 19.29
N MET A 206 8.19 -5.81 19.43
CA MET A 206 7.23 -5.03 18.67
C MET A 206 7.68 -3.60 18.38
N PRO A 207 7.08 -2.93 17.37
CA PRO A 207 7.33 -1.52 17.10
C PRO A 207 6.94 -0.64 18.29
N GLY A 208 7.80 0.30 18.66
CA GLY A 208 7.61 1.17 19.84
C GLY A 208 6.36 2.04 19.77
N GLY A 209 5.92 2.41 18.56
CA GLY A 209 4.70 3.19 18.36
C GLY A 209 3.41 2.42 18.62
N MET A 210 3.46 1.09 18.81
CA MET A 210 2.29 0.27 19.11
C MET A 210 2.10 -0.04 20.59
N GLU A 211 3.01 0.40 21.46
CA GLU A 211 3.01 0.01 22.87
C GLU A 211 1.71 0.39 23.59
N SER A 212 1.24 1.63 23.40
CA SER A 212 0.00 2.10 24.05
C SER A 212 -1.22 1.27 23.61
N ASP A 213 -1.39 1.09 22.30
CA ASP A 213 -2.48 0.28 21.73
C ASP A 213 -2.45 -1.18 22.20
N PHE A 214 -1.25 -1.70 22.44
CA PHE A 214 -1.04 -3.05 22.94
C PHE A 214 -1.49 -3.19 24.39
N TYR A 215 -1.07 -2.26 25.26
CA TYR A 215 -1.54 -2.24 26.64
C TYR A 215 -3.05 -2.05 26.73
N ASP A 216 -3.63 -1.15 25.94
CA ASP A 216 -5.06 -0.90 25.95
C ASP A 216 -5.87 -2.16 25.57
N LYS A 217 -5.42 -2.90 24.55
CA LYS A 217 -6.09 -4.15 24.16
C LYS A 217 -5.90 -5.27 25.18
N LEU A 218 -4.70 -5.40 25.77
CA LEU A 218 -4.47 -6.40 26.82
C LEU A 218 -5.30 -6.09 28.06
N ASN A 219 -5.33 -4.84 28.50
CA ASN A 219 -6.13 -4.41 29.65
C ASN A 219 -7.62 -4.60 29.44
N LYS A 220 -8.13 -4.36 28.23
CA LYS A 220 -9.53 -4.60 27.88
C LYS A 220 -9.95 -6.07 28.02
N ILE A 221 -9.03 -7.01 27.83
CA ILE A 221 -9.33 -8.45 27.84
C ILE A 221 -9.06 -9.05 29.21
N CYS A 222 -7.93 -8.70 29.82
CA CYS A 222 -7.54 -9.19 31.13
C CYS A 222 -8.21 -8.41 32.27
N HIS A 223 -9.01 -7.38 31.98
CA HIS A 223 -9.60 -6.47 32.96
C HIS A 223 -8.54 -5.85 33.92
N GLY A 224 -7.36 -5.55 33.38
CA GLY A 224 -6.22 -5.05 34.16
C GLY A 224 -5.37 -6.12 34.86
N ASN A 225 -5.74 -7.41 34.77
CA ASN A 225 -4.95 -8.52 35.32
C ASN A 225 -3.84 -8.96 34.36
N VAL A 226 -3.01 -8.02 33.91
CA VAL A 226 -1.81 -8.31 33.11
C VAL A 226 -0.61 -7.65 33.76
N GLU A 227 0.47 -8.41 33.95
CA GLU A 227 1.73 -7.85 34.38
C GLU A 227 2.62 -7.67 33.14
N SER A 228 3.15 -6.47 32.94
CA SER A 228 4.02 -6.17 31.82
C SER A 228 5.28 -5.43 32.26
N LYS A 229 6.42 -5.74 31.64
CA LYS A 229 7.70 -5.09 31.91
C LYS A 229 8.47 -4.90 30.61
N VAL A 230 8.88 -3.66 30.33
CA VAL A 230 9.80 -3.38 29.22
C VAL A 230 11.19 -3.92 29.60
N LEU A 231 11.73 -4.81 28.77
CA LEU A 231 13.05 -5.41 28.96
C LEU A 231 14.14 -4.61 28.26
N LYS A 232 13.86 -4.20 27.02
CA LYS A 232 14.84 -3.52 26.17
C LYS A 232 14.16 -2.62 25.15
N THR A 233 14.83 -1.53 24.83
CA THR A 233 14.45 -0.58 23.79
C THR A 233 15.62 -0.42 22.83
N ARG A 234 15.39 -0.59 21.53
CA ARG A 234 16.41 -0.56 20.48
C ARG A 234 16.04 0.44 19.39
#